data_AF-A0A822C4G5-F1
#
_entry.id   AF-A0A822C4G5-F1
#
_cell.length_a   1.000
_cell.length_b   1.000
_cell.length_c   1.000
_cell.angle_alpha   90.00
_cell.angle_beta   90.00
_cell.angle_gamma   90.00
#
_symmetry.space_group_name_H-M   'P 1'
#
loop_
_entity.id
_entity.type
_entity.pdbx_description
1 polymer ?
#
loop_
_entity_poly.entity_id
_entity_poly.type
_entity_poly.pdbx_seq_one_letter_code
_entity_poly.pdbx_strand_id
1 'polypeptide(L)'
;MIGLFISGEQIVIHQIFSVAKQTDAVNFCTSISNQQQLFHGSKYANFLGILSRGLAMPKMVVEDLGVTRTDIGCLGYGLYFSDSASTSLKYTTASTTRPGRRLLCICQVALGESANYYSFAPTLVKPPDGFHSTHGVKRIEENNSMFIDNEYAIYQLDQQRLLSIVEVSWILHDNLNIELERLPIIHHQQHALQLSEHDEVPMIIEDEVIEIAEQDYGLINPSSGKLVPLKSFHIRAQIIDTTVEVVFYQVYYNTSSIPIEAKYVFPLDENSAVCGFEAHINNKVIKGVVKEKEQAKKEYREAIEQGHGAYLMHQEQAQVFSVAVGNLPANNEVIIKITYVAELEIENGEIIFRLPAKMASWQSKQALESKDQSIVRSIGIADEKVEFSFKASIRMPYEIIKLFSPTHHLRRKLTDCIAMIELIDNVLLDRDFVLSITLKTANLPRLSIESLLLDNENQTTITSNNNESQVCMLTFYPRFETLTKSNEQVELIFIIDVSNSMDGSHVQQAKQIAHLFLTNLKVDDGNTYLNIVRFGSDNDECFPISTPATKENLEKAK
;
A
#
# COMPACT_ATOMS: atom_id res chain seq x y z
N MET A 1 8.40 35.31 -9.90
CA MET A 1 6.96 35.04 -9.68
C MET A 1 6.25 35.28 -11.00
N ILE A 2 5.89 34.22 -11.72
CA ILE A 2 5.12 34.32 -12.98
C ILE A 2 3.66 34.11 -12.59
N GLY A 3 2.84 35.16 -12.66
CA GLY A 3 1.41 35.08 -12.35
C GLY A 3 0.61 34.74 -13.60
N LEU A 4 -0.26 33.73 -13.50
CA LEU A 4 -1.33 33.49 -14.48
C LEU A 4 -2.59 34.22 -13.97
N PHE A 5 -3.08 35.18 -14.73
CA PHE A 5 -4.35 35.85 -14.46
C PHE A 5 -5.46 35.13 -15.23
N ILE A 6 -6.44 34.59 -14.53
CA ILE A 6 -7.63 33.97 -15.14
C ILE A 6 -8.87 34.54 -14.44
N SER A 7 -9.72 35.24 -15.23
CA SER A 7 -11.05 35.76 -14.88
C SER A 7 -11.33 36.04 -13.39
N GLY A 8 -10.70 37.08 -12.85
CA GLY A 8 -11.01 37.61 -11.52
C GLY A 8 -10.36 36.90 -10.33
N GLU A 9 -9.64 35.80 -10.55
CA GLU A 9 -8.98 35.00 -9.51
C GLU A 9 -7.46 35.01 -9.68
N GLN A 10 -6.72 35.34 -8.62
CA GLN A 10 -5.26 35.36 -8.66
C GLN A 10 -4.71 34.01 -8.18
N ILE A 11 -4.13 33.25 -9.11
CA ILE A 11 -3.37 32.03 -8.84
C ILE A 11 -1.89 32.41 -8.80
N VAL A 12 -1.25 32.23 -7.64
CA VAL A 12 0.19 32.43 -7.46
C VAL A 12 0.88 31.08 -7.55
N ILE A 13 1.73 30.90 -8.56
CA ILE A 13 2.58 29.72 -8.69
C ILE A 13 3.81 29.89 -7.82
N HIS A 14 4.05 28.90 -6.95
CA HIS A 14 5.21 28.89 -6.07
C HIS A 14 6.30 27.97 -6.57
N GLN A 15 5.95 26.73 -6.90
CA GLN A 15 6.88 25.71 -7.37
C GLN A 15 6.23 24.83 -8.44
N ILE A 16 7.05 24.36 -9.37
CA ILE A 16 6.67 23.38 -10.39
C ILE A 16 7.66 22.22 -10.26
N PHE A 17 7.13 21.03 -10.02
CA PHE A 17 7.89 19.80 -9.94
C PHE A 17 7.63 19.00 -11.22
N SER A 18 8.69 18.64 -11.94
CA SER A 18 8.56 17.66 -13.03
C SER A 18 8.41 16.27 -12.44
N VAL A 19 7.50 15.48 -12.99
CA VAL A 19 7.26 14.10 -12.60
C VAL A 19 7.68 13.18 -13.74
N ALA A 20 8.61 12.27 -13.46
CA ALA A 20 9.08 11.27 -14.40
C ALA A 20 8.84 9.87 -13.84
N LYS A 21 7.67 9.30 -14.12
CA LYS A 21 7.35 7.91 -13.79
C LYS A 21 7.62 7.01 -14.99
N GLN A 22 8.54 6.05 -14.83
CA GLN A 22 8.84 5.07 -15.88
C GLN A 22 7.60 4.24 -16.27
N THR A 23 6.76 3.88 -15.29
CA THR A 23 5.49 3.15 -15.53
C THR A 23 4.54 3.94 -16.42
N ASP A 24 4.38 5.24 -16.18
CA ASP A 24 3.45 6.09 -16.91
C ASP A 24 3.95 6.35 -18.34
N ALA A 25 5.27 6.40 -18.54
CA ALA A 25 5.86 6.54 -19.87
C ALA A 25 5.69 5.29 -20.74
N VAL A 26 5.73 4.09 -20.15
CA VAL A 26 5.55 2.81 -20.86
C VAL A 26 4.07 2.53 -21.14
N ASN A 27 3.19 2.85 -20.19
CA ASN A 27 1.77 2.52 -20.29
C ASN A 27 0.93 3.55 -21.07
N PHE A 28 1.47 4.74 -21.35
CA PHE A 28 0.72 5.77 -22.08
C PHE A 28 0.49 5.40 -23.54
N CYS A 29 -0.79 5.34 -23.96
CA CYS A 29 -1.20 4.97 -25.30
C CYS A 29 -0.93 6.10 -26.31
N THR A 30 0.24 6.04 -26.95
CA THR A 30 0.65 7.07 -27.93
C THR A 30 -0.11 7.00 -29.26
N SER A 31 -0.84 5.90 -29.54
CA SER A 31 -1.59 5.72 -30.78
C SER A 31 -2.92 6.48 -30.82
N ILE A 32 -3.45 6.90 -29.67
CA ILE A 32 -4.66 7.72 -29.61
C ILE A 32 -4.28 9.18 -29.96
N SER A 33 -5.01 9.76 -30.92
CA SER A 33 -4.84 11.14 -31.38
C SER A 33 -5.35 12.16 -30.35
N ASN A 34 -5.23 13.46 -30.64
CA ASN A 34 -5.72 14.54 -29.77
C ASN A 34 -5.16 14.46 -28.33
N GLN A 35 -3.83 14.48 -28.22
CA GLN A 35 -3.13 14.49 -26.93
C GLN A 35 -2.98 15.92 -26.43
N GLN A 36 -3.54 16.22 -25.25
CA GLN A 36 -3.54 17.56 -24.66
C GLN A 36 -2.90 17.55 -23.28
N GLN A 37 -2.39 18.70 -22.85
CA GLN A 37 -1.99 18.91 -21.45
C GLN A 37 -3.16 19.50 -20.69
N LEU A 38 -3.68 18.75 -19.72
CA LEU A 38 -4.85 19.13 -18.95
C LEU A 38 -4.55 19.11 -17.45
N PHE A 39 -5.33 19.87 -16.69
CA PHE A 39 -5.23 19.95 -15.25
C PHE A 39 -6.08 18.87 -14.57
N HIS A 40 -5.56 18.34 -13.46
CA HIS A 40 -6.29 17.48 -12.55
C HIS A 40 -6.10 17.97 -11.11
N GLY A 41 -7.20 18.23 -10.41
CA GLY A 41 -7.21 18.64 -9.01
C GLY A 41 -7.53 17.48 -8.08
N SER A 42 -6.81 17.39 -6.96
CA SER A 42 -7.11 16.42 -5.90
C SER A 42 -6.85 17.03 -4.53
N LYS A 43 -7.35 16.39 -3.47
CA LYS A 43 -7.05 16.79 -2.09
C LYS A 43 -5.56 16.65 -1.83
N TYR A 44 -4.99 17.55 -1.02
CA TYR A 44 -3.55 17.54 -0.70
C TYR A 44 -3.07 16.18 -0.17
N ALA A 45 -3.87 15.54 0.70
CA ALA A 45 -3.57 14.22 1.27
C ALA A 45 -3.47 13.08 0.22
N ASN A 46 -4.04 13.25 -0.97
CA ASN A 46 -4.04 12.21 -2.01
C ASN A 46 -2.74 12.20 -2.82
N PHE A 47 -1.92 13.25 -2.76
CA PHE A 47 -0.76 13.40 -3.64
C PHE A 47 0.32 12.35 -3.41
N LEU A 48 0.50 11.85 -2.18
CA LEU A 48 1.39 10.71 -1.93
C LEU A 48 0.90 9.45 -2.66
N GLY A 49 -0.41 9.21 -2.68
CA GLY A 49 -1.03 8.11 -3.41
C GLY A 49 -0.89 8.26 -4.93
N ILE A 50 -1.08 9.47 -5.46
CA ILE A 50 -0.91 9.78 -6.89
C ILE A 50 0.57 9.61 -7.31
N LEU A 51 1.50 10.08 -6.48
CA LEU A 51 2.93 9.96 -6.74
C LEU A 51 3.46 8.53 -6.57
N SER A 52 2.88 7.71 -5.71
CA SER A 52 3.25 6.29 -5.60
C SER A 52 2.62 5.46 -6.72
N ARG A 53 1.29 5.51 -6.89
CA ARG A 53 0.54 4.57 -7.73
C ARG A 53 -0.01 5.13 -9.05
N GLY A 54 0.01 6.44 -9.22
CA GLY A 54 -0.58 7.12 -10.39
C GLY A 54 -2.03 7.54 -10.12
N LEU A 55 -2.68 8.16 -11.12
CA LEU A 55 -4.11 8.44 -11.04
C LEU A 55 -4.90 7.13 -11.11
N ALA A 56 -5.92 7.02 -10.27
CA ALA A 56 -6.70 5.81 -10.07
C ALA A 56 -8.14 6.02 -10.58
N MET A 57 -8.68 5.05 -11.32
CA MET A 57 -10.07 5.11 -11.75
C MET A 57 -11.01 5.19 -10.55
N PRO A 58 -12.12 5.95 -10.62
CA PRO A 58 -13.04 6.08 -9.49
C PRO A 58 -13.58 4.74 -8.97
N LYS A 59 -13.78 3.76 -9.86
CA LYS A 59 -14.21 2.41 -9.48
C LYS A 59 -13.16 1.73 -8.58
N MET A 60 -11.88 1.82 -8.94
CA MET A 60 -10.75 1.28 -8.15
C MET A 60 -10.61 2.00 -6.80
N VAL A 61 -10.79 3.32 -6.76
CA VAL A 61 -10.69 4.13 -5.53
C VAL A 61 -11.81 3.80 -4.51
N VAL A 62 -13.03 3.56 -5.00
CA VAL A 62 -14.20 3.25 -4.15
C VAL A 62 -14.26 1.76 -3.80
N GLU A 63 -13.86 0.87 -4.72
CA GLU A 63 -13.98 -0.57 -4.52
C GLU A 63 -12.78 -1.20 -3.81
N ASP A 64 -11.57 -0.70 -4.06
CA ASP A 64 -10.31 -1.31 -3.61
C ASP A 64 -9.60 -0.49 -2.53
N LEU A 65 -9.72 0.85 -2.54
CA LEU A 65 -9.04 1.73 -1.58
C LEU A 65 -9.95 2.27 -0.46
N GLY A 66 -11.24 1.89 -0.44
CA GLY A 66 -12.19 2.25 0.63
C GLY A 66 -12.47 3.76 0.75
N VAL A 67 -12.10 4.57 -0.25
CA VAL A 67 -12.31 6.03 -0.21
C VAL A 67 -13.75 6.33 -0.61
N THR A 68 -14.51 6.98 0.30
CA THR A 68 -15.86 7.46 -0.01
C THR A 68 -15.81 8.60 -1.03
N ARG A 69 -16.45 8.40 -2.17
CA ARG A 69 -16.61 9.44 -3.21
C ARG A 69 -17.52 10.55 -2.70
N THR A 70 -17.10 11.81 -2.88
CA THR A 70 -17.94 12.98 -2.58
C THR A 70 -18.93 13.29 -3.72
N ASP A 71 -18.69 12.78 -4.93
CA ASP A 71 -19.40 13.15 -6.15
C ASP A 71 -19.27 12.07 -7.25
N ILE A 72 -20.39 11.68 -7.88
CA ILE A 72 -20.40 10.68 -8.97
C ILE A 72 -19.74 11.21 -10.26
N GLY A 73 -19.46 12.52 -10.32
CA GLY A 73 -18.95 13.23 -11.48
C GLY A 73 -20.04 13.41 -12.56
N CYS A 74 -19.97 14.51 -13.31
CA CYS A 74 -21.02 14.88 -14.26
C CYS A 74 -21.05 13.99 -15.53
N LEU A 75 -20.02 13.18 -15.77
CA LEU A 75 -19.86 12.27 -16.90
C LEU A 75 -19.61 10.82 -16.42
N GLY A 76 -20.07 10.48 -15.21
CA GLY A 76 -19.98 9.15 -14.62
C GLY A 76 -18.59 8.73 -14.12
N TYR A 77 -18.22 7.47 -14.33
CA TYR A 77 -17.09 6.79 -13.68
C TYR A 77 -15.74 6.98 -14.40
N GLY A 78 -15.53 8.13 -15.03
CA GLY A 78 -14.28 8.48 -15.68
C GLY A 78 -13.26 9.17 -14.76
N LEU A 79 -12.02 9.31 -15.24
CA LEU A 79 -11.02 10.23 -14.69
C LEU A 79 -11.21 11.62 -15.30
N TYR A 80 -11.33 12.64 -14.46
CA TYR A 80 -11.70 13.98 -14.86
C TYR A 80 -10.50 14.91 -15.00
N PHE A 81 -10.52 15.71 -16.06
CA PHE A 81 -9.53 16.71 -16.39
C PHE A 81 -10.21 17.99 -16.89
N SER A 82 -9.52 19.12 -16.80
CA SER A 82 -9.99 20.39 -17.34
C SER A 82 -8.87 21.15 -18.05
N ASP A 83 -9.23 21.94 -19.07
CA ASP A 83 -8.35 22.91 -19.71
C ASP A 83 -8.17 24.19 -18.85
N SER A 84 -8.94 24.30 -17.76
CA SER A 84 -8.93 25.43 -16.84
C SER A 84 -8.36 25.04 -15.47
N ALA A 85 -7.31 25.78 -15.07
CA ALA A 85 -6.69 25.61 -13.76
C ALA A 85 -7.66 25.96 -12.61
N SER A 86 -8.48 27.02 -12.74
CA SER A 86 -9.44 27.42 -11.71
C SER A 86 -10.54 26.38 -11.51
N THR A 87 -10.97 25.71 -12.59
CA THR A 87 -11.94 24.62 -12.51
C THR A 87 -11.37 23.43 -11.75
N SER A 88 -10.12 23.05 -12.02
CA SER A 88 -9.46 21.96 -11.29
C SER A 88 -9.12 22.33 -9.83
N LEU A 89 -8.82 23.60 -9.55
CA LEU A 89 -8.50 24.07 -8.20
C LEU A 89 -9.67 23.96 -7.21
N LYS A 90 -10.93 24.00 -7.70
CA LYS A 90 -12.13 23.75 -6.88
C LYS A 90 -12.11 22.39 -6.19
N TYR A 91 -11.38 21.42 -6.77
CA TYR A 91 -11.25 20.05 -6.25
C TYR A 91 -10.00 19.85 -5.36
N THR A 92 -9.26 20.91 -5.06
CA THR A 92 -8.08 20.87 -4.19
C THR A 92 -8.40 21.30 -2.76
N THR A 93 -7.61 20.83 -1.79
CA THR A 93 -7.64 21.32 -0.41
C THR A 93 -6.33 22.01 -0.07
N ALA A 94 -6.37 23.02 0.80
CA ALA A 94 -5.15 23.65 1.29
C ALA A 94 -4.32 22.66 2.12
N SER A 95 -3.00 22.84 2.09
CA SER A 95 -2.05 22.14 2.95
C SER A 95 -2.31 22.49 4.42
N THR A 96 -2.26 21.48 5.28
CA THR A 96 -2.36 21.65 6.74
C THR A 96 -1.08 22.21 7.35
N THR A 97 0.06 22.04 6.68
CA THR A 97 1.39 22.47 7.15
C THR A 97 1.85 23.79 6.53
N ARG A 98 1.35 24.14 5.34
CA ARG A 98 1.62 25.42 4.66
C ARG A 98 0.31 26.14 4.32
N PRO A 99 -0.17 27.07 5.17
CA PRO A 99 -1.44 27.76 4.98
C PRO A 99 -1.58 28.36 3.58
N GLY A 100 -2.72 28.11 2.91
CA GLY A 100 -3.03 28.64 1.59
C GLY A 100 -2.29 27.99 0.41
N ARG A 101 -1.46 26.96 0.62
CA ARG A 101 -0.81 26.18 -0.46
C ARG A 101 -1.68 25.03 -0.91
N ARG A 102 -1.78 24.81 -2.22
CA ARG A 102 -2.55 23.74 -2.87
C ARG A 102 -1.66 23.09 -3.93
N LEU A 103 -1.93 21.83 -4.25
CA LEU A 103 -1.23 21.11 -5.31
C LEU A 103 -2.18 20.85 -6.48
N LEU A 104 -1.66 20.97 -7.70
CA LEU A 104 -2.39 20.74 -8.94
C LEU A 104 -1.54 19.86 -9.87
N CYS A 105 -2.14 18.84 -10.48
CA CYS A 105 -1.46 17.99 -11.46
C CYS A 105 -1.61 18.57 -12.86
N ILE A 106 -0.54 18.53 -13.65
CA ILE A 106 -0.57 18.67 -15.11
C ILE A 106 -0.33 17.29 -15.71
N CYS A 107 -1.29 16.80 -16.49
CA CYS A 107 -1.25 15.48 -17.10
C CYS A 107 -1.28 15.62 -18.62
N GLN A 108 -0.57 14.74 -19.33
CA GLN A 108 -0.81 14.53 -20.76
C GLN A 108 -1.92 13.52 -20.91
N VAL A 109 -2.97 13.88 -21.64
CA VAL A 109 -4.19 13.10 -21.79
C VAL A 109 -4.50 12.89 -23.27
N ALA A 110 -4.62 11.64 -23.70
CA ALA A 110 -4.98 11.24 -25.06
C ALA A 110 -6.51 11.13 -25.18
N LEU A 111 -7.14 12.22 -25.63
CA LEU A 111 -8.60 12.31 -25.71
C LEU A 111 -9.18 11.58 -26.92
N GLY A 112 -8.42 11.43 -28.01
CA GLY A 112 -8.93 10.92 -29.28
C GLY A 112 -10.15 11.70 -29.78
N GLU A 113 -11.07 10.98 -30.41
CA GLU A 113 -12.42 11.46 -30.67
C GLU A 113 -13.23 11.53 -29.36
N SER A 114 -13.65 12.73 -28.96
CA SER A 114 -14.45 12.97 -27.76
C SER A 114 -15.95 13.09 -28.08
N ALA A 115 -16.79 12.40 -27.31
CA ALA A 115 -18.24 12.56 -27.39
C ALA A 115 -18.67 13.81 -26.61
N ASN A 116 -19.32 14.76 -27.29
CA ASN A 116 -19.78 16.01 -26.68
C ASN A 116 -21.09 15.83 -25.89
N TYR A 117 -21.10 16.29 -24.64
CA TYR A 117 -22.24 16.32 -23.75
C TYR A 117 -22.58 17.76 -23.35
N TYR A 118 -23.86 18.10 -23.44
CA TYR A 118 -24.41 19.39 -22.98
C TYR A 118 -25.25 19.23 -21.70
N SER A 119 -25.59 18.00 -21.33
CA SER A 119 -26.26 17.64 -20.08
C SER A 119 -25.44 16.61 -19.31
N PHE A 120 -25.67 16.53 -17.99
CA PHE A 120 -24.96 15.56 -17.15
C PHE A 120 -25.36 14.12 -17.49
N ALA A 121 -24.38 13.23 -17.47
CA ALA A 121 -24.51 11.80 -17.73
C ALA A 121 -23.81 10.98 -16.64
N PRO A 122 -24.30 11.01 -15.39
CA PRO A 122 -23.62 10.43 -14.22
C PRO A 122 -23.56 8.90 -14.21
N THR A 123 -24.28 8.22 -15.12
CA THR A 123 -24.33 6.75 -15.21
C THR A 123 -23.33 6.17 -16.20
N LEU A 124 -22.56 7.01 -16.90
CA LEU A 124 -21.57 6.55 -17.88
C LEU A 124 -20.44 5.77 -17.21
N VAL A 125 -20.11 4.61 -17.77
CA VAL A 125 -18.98 3.77 -17.34
C VAL A 125 -17.92 3.62 -18.43
N LYS A 126 -18.24 4.02 -19.66
CA LYS A 126 -17.37 4.02 -20.85
C LYS A 126 -17.85 5.12 -21.81
N PRO A 127 -17.02 5.61 -22.75
CA PRO A 127 -17.50 6.51 -23.80
C PRO A 127 -18.47 5.77 -24.74
N PRO A 128 -19.33 6.49 -25.48
CA PRO A 128 -20.16 5.91 -26.54
C PRO A 128 -19.31 5.25 -27.63
N ASP A 129 -19.88 4.25 -28.31
CA ASP A 129 -19.16 3.53 -29.35
C ASP A 129 -18.69 4.48 -30.47
N GLY A 130 -17.42 4.35 -30.86
CA GLY A 130 -16.75 5.25 -31.82
C GLY A 130 -16.00 6.43 -31.19
N PHE A 131 -16.09 6.62 -29.87
CA PHE A 131 -15.37 7.66 -29.14
C PHE A 131 -14.41 7.07 -28.10
N HIS A 132 -13.38 7.84 -27.74
CA HIS A 132 -12.33 7.43 -26.81
C HIS A 132 -12.46 8.15 -25.46
N SER A 133 -13.15 9.29 -25.42
CA SER A 133 -13.37 10.09 -24.22
C SER A 133 -14.71 10.83 -24.32
N THR A 134 -15.10 11.51 -23.24
CA THR A 134 -16.29 12.36 -23.21
C THR A 134 -15.91 13.79 -22.84
N HIS A 135 -16.55 14.77 -23.48
CA HIS A 135 -16.33 16.18 -23.27
C HIS A 135 -17.63 16.86 -22.85
N GLY A 136 -17.70 17.31 -21.59
CA GLY A 136 -18.71 18.23 -21.10
C GLY A 136 -18.42 19.62 -21.65
N VAL A 137 -19.21 20.05 -22.62
CA VAL A 137 -18.96 21.29 -23.38
C VAL A 137 -19.32 22.49 -22.53
N LYS A 138 -18.41 23.45 -22.35
CA LYS A 138 -18.66 24.68 -21.60
C LYS A 138 -19.93 25.41 -22.09
N ARG A 139 -20.69 25.95 -21.14
CA ARG A 139 -21.83 26.83 -21.39
C ARG A 139 -21.37 28.16 -21.98
N ILE A 140 -21.89 28.47 -23.16
CA ILE A 140 -21.76 29.78 -23.84
C ILE A 140 -23.16 30.29 -24.18
N GLU A 141 -23.30 31.56 -24.57
CA GLU A 141 -24.61 32.16 -24.85
C GLU A 141 -25.38 31.41 -25.96
N GLU A 142 -24.67 30.79 -26.91
CA GLU A 142 -25.27 30.05 -28.02
C GLU A 142 -25.63 28.58 -27.70
N ASN A 143 -25.30 28.05 -26.51
CA ASN A 143 -25.61 26.67 -26.15
C ASN A 143 -26.30 26.54 -24.77
N ASN A 144 -27.16 25.52 -24.62
CA ASN A 144 -27.86 25.23 -23.37
C ASN A 144 -27.08 24.24 -22.50
N SER A 145 -25.75 24.39 -22.41
CA SER A 145 -24.95 23.43 -21.64
C SER A 145 -25.12 23.58 -20.12
N MET A 146 -25.13 22.45 -19.41
CA MET A 146 -25.12 22.39 -17.94
C MET A 146 -23.71 22.55 -17.34
N PHE A 147 -22.65 22.45 -18.16
CA PHE A 147 -21.25 22.55 -17.71
C PHE A 147 -20.79 24.00 -17.66
N ILE A 148 -20.32 24.47 -16.50
CA ILE A 148 -19.83 25.85 -16.34
C ILE A 148 -18.50 26.07 -17.08
N ASP A 149 -17.65 25.05 -17.07
CA ASP A 149 -16.35 25.01 -17.75
C ASP A 149 -16.23 23.71 -18.56
N ASN A 150 -15.21 23.60 -19.41
CA ASN A 150 -14.96 22.34 -20.11
C ASN A 150 -14.47 21.29 -19.10
N GLU A 151 -15.09 20.12 -19.16
CA GLU A 151 -14.68 18.94 -18.40
C GLU A 151 -14.47 17.78 -19.36
N TYR A 152 -13.31 17.14 -19.27
CA TYR A 152 -12.95 15.98 -20.06
C TYR A 152 -12.89 14.77 -19.15
N ALA A 153 -13.49 13.66 -19.58
CA ALA A 153 -13.40 12.39 -18.87
C ALA A 153 -12.89 11.27 -19.79
N ILE A 154 -11.88 10.55 -19.30
CA ILE A 154 -11.37 9.31 -19.90
C ILE A 154 -11.79 8.12 -19.05
N TYR A 155 -11.83 6.93 -19.64
CA TYR A 155 -12.31 5.72 -18.96
C TYR A 155 -11.29 4.58 -18.93
N GLN A 156 -10.07 4.85 -19.42
CA GLN A 156 -8.94 3.93 -19.41
C GLN A 156 -7.69 4.65 -18.88
N LEU A 157 -6.89 3.97 -18.06
CA LEU A 157 -5.73 4.57 -17.38
C LEU A 157 -4.56 4.87 -18.32
N ASP A 158 -4.43 4.09 -19.39
CA ASP A 158 -3.41 4.23 -20.42
C ASP A 158 -3.61 5.49 -21.29
N GLN A 159 -4.76 6.16 -21.21
CA GLN A 159 -5.01 7.43 -21.89
C GLN A 159 -4.38 8.64 -21.19
N GLN A 160 -3.71 8.47 -20.04
CA GLN A 160 -3.07 9.60 -19.35
C GLN A 160 -1.69 9.26 -18.79
N ARG A 161 -0.85 10.30 -18.64
CA ARG A 161 0.37 10.26 -17.83
C ARG A 161 0.59 11.58 -17.09
N LEU A 162 1.14 11.50 -15.88
CA LEU A 162 1.49 12.68 -15.09
C LEU A 162 2.77 13.33 -15.63
N LEU A 163 2.75 14.65 -15.85
CA LEU A 163 3.92 15.41 -16.33
C LEU A 163 4.55 16.25 -15.22
N SER A 164 3.72 16.96 -14.47
CA SER A 164 4.19 17.90 -13.45
C SER A 164 3.18 18.06 -12.33
N ILE A 165 3.67 18.47 -11.16
CA ILE A 165 2.86 18.96 -10.04
C ILE A 165 3.19 20.43 -9.81
N VAL A 166 2.17 21.26 -9.65
CA VAL A 166 2.31 22.69 -9.42
C VAL A 166 1.81 23.02 -8.02
N GLU A 167 2.65 23.63 -7.20
CA GLU A 167 2.25 24.23 -5.92
C GLU A 167 1.77 25.66 -6.16
N VAL A 168 0.53 25.96 -5.75
CA VAL A 168 -0.12 27.26 -5.96
C VAL A 168 -0.81 27.79 -4.70
N SER A 169 -1.06 29.10 -4.67
CA SER A 169 -2.04 29.73 -3.78
C SER A 169 -3.16 30.38 -4.58
N TRP A 170 -4.38 30.35 -4.05
CA TRP A 170 -5.58 30.85 -4.73
C TRP A 170 -6.26 31.92 -3.87
N ILE A 171 -6.11 33.18 -4.27
CA ILE A 171 -6.30 34.36 -3.40
C ILE A 171 -7.77 34.76 -3.21
N LEU A 172 -8.74 34.10 -3.86
CA LEU A 172 -10.15 34.51 -3.75
C LEU A 172 -10.98 33.83 -2.64
N HIS A 173 -10.46 32.77 -2.01
CA HIS A 173 -11.19 32.01 -0.99
C HIS A 173 -10.56 32.05 0.41
N ASP A 174 -9.29 32.44 0.50
CA ASP A 174 -8.59 32.52 1.77
C ASP A 174 -8.54 33.99 2.19
N ASN A 175 -9.45 34.41 3.09
CA ASN A 175 -9.37 35.68 3.82
C ASN A 175 -8.12 35.67 4.72
N LEU A 176 -6.93 35.75 4.13
CA LEU A 176 -5.69 36.00 4.85
C LEU A 176 -5.30 37.46 4.64
N ASN A 177 -5.44 38.25 5.72
CA ASN A 177 -4.75 39.51 5.90
C ASN A 177 -3.24 39.26 5.77
N ILE A 178 -2.69 39.53 4.59
CA ILE A 178 -1.25 39.64 4.42
C ILE A 178 -0.89 41.09 4.78
N GLU A 179 -0.57 41.32 6.06
CA GLU A 179 0.32 42.42 6.40
C GLU A 179 1.70 42.06 5.84
N LEU A 180 2.10 42.77 4.80
CA LEU A 180 3.47 42.80 4.31
C LEU A 180 4.37 43.47 5.37
N GLU A 181 4.71 42.73 6.43
CA GLU A 181 5.81 43.14 7.30
C GLU A 181 7.12 43.02 6.51
N ARG A 182 7.62 44.19 6.12
CA ARG A 182 8.99 44.37 5.67
C ARG A 182 9.92 43.99 6.81
N LEU A 183 10.56 42.83 6.72
CA LEU A 183 11.64 42.49 7.64
C LEU A 183 12.81 43.47 7.48
N PRO A 184 13.36 43.99 8.59
CA PRO A 184 14.49 44.91 8.56
C PRO A 184 15.78 44.17 8.23
N ILE A 185 16.67 44.84 7.51
CA ILE A 185 18.04 44.40 7.26
C ILE A 185 18.78 44.38 8.60
N ILE A 186 19.09 43.18 9.10
CA ILE A 186 20.01 43.00 10.23
C ILE A 186 21.36 42.59 9.66
N HIS A 187 22.30 43.53 9.67
CA HIS A 187 23.73 43.23 9.64
C HIS A 187 24.15 42.78 11.05
N HIS A 188 24.73 41.58 11.18
CA HIS A 188 25.85 41.24 12.08
C HIS A 188 26.11 39.73 11.95
N GLN A 189 27.19 39.36 11.27
CA GLN A 189 28.52 39.01 11.81
C GLN A 189 28.66 37.52 12.14
N GLN A 190 29.57 36.89 11.41
CA GLN A 190 30.03 35.52 11.58
C GLN A 190 30.43 35.25 13.03
N HIS A 191 29.84 34.21 13.62
CA HIS A 191 30.49 33.45 14.68
C HIS A 191 30.58 31.99 14.22
N ALA A 192 31.80 31.60 13.88
CA ALA A 192 32.16 30.21 13.64
C ALA A 192 32.00 29.42 14.94
N LEU A 193 31.21 28.35 14.91
CA LEU A 193 31.28 27.29 15.91
C LEU A 193 32.38 26.32 15.44
N GLN A 194 33.51 26.36 16.15
CA GLN A 194 34.56 25.36 16.05
C GLN A 194 34.04 24.04 16.65
N LEU A 195 34.01 22.99 15.85
CA LEU A 195 33.81 21.62 16.31
C LEU A 195 35.18 21.07 16.76
N SER A 196 35.26 20.62 18.01
CA SER A 196 36.41 19.89 18.54
C SER A 196 36.37 18.44 18.05
N GLU A 197 37.51 17.95 17.60
CA GLU A 197 37.76 16.55 17.27
C GLU A 197 37.67 15.67 18.53
N HIS A 198 37.12 14.47 18.36
CA HIS A 198 36.93 13.39 19.34
C HIS A 198 35.63 13.40 20.13
N ASP A 199 34.60 12.74 19.56
CA ASP A 199 33.63 11.97 20.35
C ASP A 199 33.31 10.67 19.61
N GLU A 200 33.73 9.54 20.18
CA GLU A 200 33.26 8.20 19.78
C GLU A 200 31.78 8.08 20.18
N VAL A 201 30.88 8.02 19.20
CA VAL A 201 29.43 7.90 19.45
C VAL A 201 29.06 6.44 19.68
N PRO A 202 28.54 6.06 20.86
CA PRO A 202 28.10 4.69 21.13
C PRO A 202 26.82 4.37 20.36
N MET A 203 26.80 3.15 19.81
CA MET A 203 25.69 2.58 19.07
C MET A 203 24.52 2.26 20.02
N ILE A 204 23.47 3.07 19.99
CA ILE A 204 22.16 2.74 20.56
C ILE A 204 21.19 2.70 19.38
N ILE A 205 20.76 1.49 19.01
CA ILE A 205 19.69 1.26 18.04
C ILE A 205 18.41 1.21 18.88
N GLU A 206 17.66 2.30 18.90
CA GLU A 206 16.25 2.25 19.31
C GLU A 206 15.43 2.05 18.02
N ASP A 207 14.78 0.89 17.92
CA ASP A 207 13.87 0.54 16.83
C ASP A 207 12.62 1.44 16.88
N GLU A 208 12.65 2.59 16.21
CA GLU A 208 11.44 3.37 15.95
C GLU A 208 10.68 2.76 14.76
N VAL A 209 9.67 1.98 15.10
CA VAL A 209 8.69 1.39 14.19
C VAL A 209 7.86 2.51 13.53
N ILE A 210 7.80 2.53 12.20
CA ILE A 210 6.88 3.38 11.44
C ILE A 210 5.44 3.05 11.87
N GLU A 211 4.74 3.97 12.54
CA GLU A 211 3.35 3.83 12.97
C GLU A 211 2.40 3.76 11.75
N ILE A 212 2.11 2.53 11.32
CA ILE A 212 0.86 2.22 10.62
C ILE A 212 -0.23 2.31 11.70
N ALA A 213 -1.27 3.12 11.47
CA ALA A 213 -2.37 3.34 12.41
C ALA A 213 -2.75 2.04 13.16
N GLU A 214 -2.71 2.07 14.49
CA GLU A 214 -2.98 0.92 15.36
C GLU A 214 -4.40 0.38 15.11
N GLN A 215 -4.50 -0.67 14.30
CA GLN A 215 -5.73 -1.45 14.14
C GLN A 215 -5.58 -2.77 14.89
N ASP A 216 -6.48 -3.01 15.84
CA ASP A 216 -6.56 -4.28 16.57
C ASP A 216 -7.02 -5.40 15.60
N TYR A 217 -6.23 -6.47 15.52
CA TYR A 217 -6.56 -7.68 14.74
C TYR A 217 -7.07 -8.80 15.65
N GLY A 218 -7.90 -9.69 15.07
CA GLY A 218 -8.54 -10.80 15.76
C GLY A 218 -10.03 -10.57 16.02
N LEU A 219 -10.56 -11.23 17.06
CA LEU A 219 -11.97 -11.13 17.42
C LEU A 219 -12.20 -9.98 18.42
N ILE A 220 -13.09 -9.06 18.08
CA ILE A 220 -13.31 -7.79 18.78
C ILE A 220 -14.77 -7.69 19.20
N ASN A 221 -15.04 -7.19 20.40
CA ASN A 221 -16.37 -6.76 20.82
C ASN A 221 -16.58 -5.29 20.39
N PRO A 222 -17.44 -5.00 19.38
CA PRO A 222 -17.62 -3.64 18.87
C PRO A 222 -18.16 -2.65 19.90
N SER A 223 -18.95 -3.12 20.87
CA SER A 223 -19.57 -2.26 21.89
C SER A 223 -18.56 -1.79 22.94
N SER A 224 -17.50 -2.56 23.18
CA SER A 224 -16.48 -2.24 24.20
C SER A 224 -15.11 -1.88 23.61
N GLY A 225 -14.89 -2.15 22.32
CA GLY A 225 -13.59 -2.06 21.66
C GLY A 225 -12.56 -3.07 22.17
N LYS A 226 -12.95 -4.02 23.03
CA LYS A 226 -12.02 -4.99 23.63
C LYS A 226 -11.86 -6.22 22.74
N LEU A 227 -10.61 -6.69 22.63
CA LEU A 227 -10.30 -7.99 22.05
C LEU A 227 -10.84 -9.13 22.91
N VAL A 228 -11.38 -10.15 22.26
CA VAL A 228 -11.72 -11.42 22.88
C VAL A 228 -10.44 -12.25 23.01
N PRO A 229 -10.15 -12.84 24.19
CA PRO A 229 -8.94 -13.64 24.38
C PRO A 229 -8.81 -14.79 23.38
N LEU A 230 -7.64 -14.89 22.76
CA LEU A 230 -7.23 -16.01 21.91
C LEU A 230 -6.62 -17.12 22.77
N LYS A 231 -7.10 -18.36 22.61
CA LYS A 231 -6.60 -19.54 23.32
C LYS A 231 -5.58 -20.33 22.51
N SER A 232 -5.83 -20.51 21.22
CA SER A 232 -4.92 -21.22 20.34
C SER A 232 -4.99 -20.74 18.89
N PHE A 233 -3.88 -20.92 18.18
CA PHE A 233 -3.68 -20.53 16.80
C PHE A 233 -2.90 -21.59 16.03
N HIS A 234 -3.59 -22.31 15.15
CA HIS A 234 -3.03 -23.42 14.38
C HIS A 234 -3.04 -23.10 12.90
N ILE A 235 -1.89 -23.19 12.24
CA ILE A 235 -1.71 -22.83 10.84
C ILE A 235 -1.21 -24.02 10.04
N ARG A 236 -1.79 -24.20 8.86
CA ARG A 236 -1.37 -25.13 7.83
C ARG A 236 -1.15 -24.37 6.53
N ALA A 237 0.06 -24.41 6.00
CA ALA A 237 0.38 -23.80 4.72
C ALA A 237 0.72 -24.87 3.67
N GLN A 238 0.28 -24.67 2.44
CA GLN A 238 0.68 -25.44 1.29
C GLN A 238 1.35 -24.49 0.30
N ILE A 239 2.67 -24.57 0.24
CA ILE A 239 3.49 -23.77 -0.66
C ILE A 239 3.77 -24.60 -1.92
N ILE A 240 3.38 -24.06 -3.07
CA ILE A 240 3.71 -24.62 -4.37
C ILE A 240 4.40 -23.51 -5.16
N ASP A 241 5.70 -23.70 -5.43
CA ASP A 241 6.48 -22.69 -6.13
C ASP A 241 6.41 -21.30 -5.45
N THR A 242 5.87 -20.28 -6.13
CA THR A 242 5.69 -18.92 -5.61
C THR A 242 4.27 -18.65 -5.13
N THR A 243 3.44 -19.67 -4.95
CA THR A 243 2.09 -19.50 -4.38
C THR A 243 1.96 -20.26 -3.08
N VAL A 244 1.10 -19.75 -2.20
CA VAL A 244 0.75 -20.40 -0.93
C VAL A 244 -0.75 -20.41 -0.74
N GLU A 245 -1.29 -21.55 -0.32
CA GLU A 245 -2.57 -21.62 0.36
C GLU A 245 -2.32 -21.73 1.86
N VAL A 246 -2.98 -20.91 2.65
CA VAL A 246 -2.88 -20.93 4.10
C VAL A 246 -4.27 -21.18 4.68
N VAL A 247 -4.38 -22.23 5.48
CA VAL A 247 -5.54 -22.53 6.32
C VAL A 247 -5.14 -22.36 7.77
N PHE A 248 -5.85 -21.52 8.50
CA PHE A 248 -5.63 -21.39 9.93
C PHE A 248 -6.89 -21.49 10.75
N TYR A 249 -6.70 -21.83 12.03
CA TYR A 249 -7.72 -22.01 13.05
C TYR A 249 -7.35 -21.19 14.28
N GLN A 250 -8.22 -20.26 14.65
CA GLN A 250 -8.09 -19.46 15.86
C GLN A 250 -9.24 -19.78 16.81
N VAL A 251 -8.91 -20.14 18.05
CA VAL A 251 -9.90 -20.44 19.09
C VAL A 251 -9.98 -19.27 20.04
N TYR A 252 -11.14 -18.61 20.11
CA TYR A 252 -11.39 -17.50 21.03
C TYR A 252 -12.36 -17.90 22.13
N TYR A 253 -12.28 -17.27 23.30
CA TYR A 253 -13.18 -17.55 24.42
C TYR A 253 -13.81 -16.27 24.99
N ASN A 254 -15.14 -16.22 25.03
CA ASN A 254 -15.84 -15.12 25.69
C ASN A 254 -15.79 -15.30 27.21
N THR A 255 -14.89 -14.59 27.87
CA THR A 255 -14.74 -14.58 29.34
C THR A 255 -15.81 -13.77 30.08
N SER A 256 -16.67 -13.05 29.36
CA SER A 256 -17.71 -12.25 29.99
C SER A 256 -18.91 -13.10 30.41
N SER A 257 -19.61 -12.64 31.45
CA SER A 257 -20.83 -13.28 31.96
C SER A 257 -22.08 -12.99 31.12
N ILE A 258 -21.93 -12.27 30.01
CA ILE A 258 -23.01 -11.90 29.10
C ILE A 258 -22.66 -12.28 27.65
N PRO A 259 -23.66 -12.51 26.79
CA PRO A 259 -23.41 -12.65 25.35
C PRO A 259 -22.84 -11.34 24.79
N ILE A 260 -21.86 -11.44 23.88
CA ILE A 260 -21.23 -10.30 23.22
C ILE A 260 -21.44 -10.36 21.71
N GLU A 261 -21.58 -9.21 21.09
CA GLU A 261 -21.42 -9.12 19.64
C GLU A 261 -19.94 -9.21 19.30
N ALA A 262 -19.60 -9.98 18.27
CA ALA A 262 -18.23 -10.22 17.84
C ALA A 262 -18.02 -9.84 16.37
N LYS A 263 -16.99 -9.04 16.10
CA LYS A 263 -16.47 -8.73 14.77
C LYS A 263 -15.07 -9.32 14.67
N TYR A 264 -14.80 -10.05 13.60
CA TYR A 264 -13.49 -10.61 13.33
C TYR A 264 -12.76 -9.73 12.30
N VAL A 265 -11.47 -9.44 12.54
CA VAL A 265 -10.61 -8.60 11.70
C VAL A 265 -9.30 -9.32 11.42
N PHE A 266 -8.90 -9.41 10.15
CA PHE A 266 -7.71 -10.11 9.71
C PHE A 266 -6.93 -9.28 8.69
N PRO A 267 -5.61 -9.09 8.87
CA PRO A 267 -4.78 -8.39 7.89
C PRO A 267 -4.58 -9.26 6.65
N LEU A 268 -4.65 -8.64 5.47
CA LEU A 268 -4.33 -9.26 4.19
C LEU A 268 -3.24 -8.48 3.50
N ASP A 269 -2.26 -9.18 2.95
CA ASP A 269 -1.26 -8.60 2.07
C ASP A 269 -1.88 -8.28 0.71
N GLU A 270 -1.31 -7.33 -0.03
CA GLU A 270 -1.84 -6.87 -1.33
C GLU A 270 -1.96 -8.00 -2.37
N ASN A 271 -1.09 -9.01 -2.28
CA ASN A 271 -1.07 -10.17 -3.18
C ASN A 271 -1.82 -11.38 -2.59
N SER A 272 -2.78 -11.17 -1.70
CA SER A 272 -3.53 -12.23 -1.04
C SER A 272 -5.05 -12.11 -1.22
N ALA A 273 -5.73 -13.25 -1.21
CA ALA A 273 -7.18 -13.33 -1.34
C ALA A 273 -7.77 -14.38 -0.39
N VAL A 274 -8.78 -13.99 0.38
CA VAL A 274 -9.56 -14.92 1.22
C VAL A 274 -10.51 -15.71 0.33
N CYS A 275 -10.36 -17.04 0.34
CA CYS A 275 -11.19 -17.96 -0.42
C CYS A 275 -12.10 -18.82 0.46
N GLY A 276 -11.94 -18.79 1.79
CA GLY A 276 -12.81 -19.51 2.72
C GLY A 276 -12.87 -18.87 4.10
N PHE A 277 -14.07 -18.86 4.68
CA PHE A 277 -14.31 -18.43 6.06
C PHE A 277 -15.37 -19.32 6.71
N GLU A 278 -15.08 -19.81 7.91
CA GLU A 278 -16.04 -20.51 8.76
C GLU A 278 -15.90 -20.06 10.23
N ALA A 279 -17.03 -19.83 10.89
CA ALA A 279 -17.08 -19.59 12.34
C ALA A 279 -17.95 -20.65 13.01
N HIS A 280 -17.36 -21.40 13.94
CA HIS A 280 -18.02 -22.50 14.64
C HIS A 280 -18.35 -22.03 16.06
N ILE A 281 -19.63 -21.85 16.35
CA ILE A 281 -20.14 -21.37 17.63
C ILE A 281 -21.11 -22.42 18.17
N ASN A 282 -20.72 -23.17 19.18
CA ASN A 282 -21.50 -24.30 19.72
C ASN A 282 -21.89 -25.31 18.62
N ASN A 283 -23.19 -25.51 18.39
CA ASN A 283 -23.72 -26.41 17.37
C ASN A 283 -24.03 -25.71 16.05
N LYS A 284 -23.63 -24.44 15.89
CA LYS A 284 -23.87 -23.64 14.69
C LYS A 284 -22.54 -23.43 13.96
N VAL A 285 -22.56 -23.68 12.65
CA VAL A 285 -21.43 -23.37 11.75
C VAL A 285 -21.90 -22.29 10.80
N ILE A 286 -21.27 -21.13 10.88
CA ILE A 286 -21.44 -20.02 9.96
C ILE A 286 -20.41 -20.22 8.85
N LYS A 287 -20.84 -20.27 7.59
CA LYS A 287 -19.95 -20.38 6.44
C LYS A 287 -20.09 -19.12 5.58
N GLY A 288 -18.96 -18.51 5.24
CA GLY A 288 -18.91 -17.44 4.26
C GLY A 288 -19.21 -18.00 2.86
N VAL A 289 -20.15 -17.38 2.15
CA VAL A 289 -20.42 -17.72 0.75
C VAL A 289 -19.95 -16.55 -0.10
N VAL A 290 -18.98 -16.82 -0.97
CA VAL A 290 -18.48 -15.82 -1.92
C VAL A 290 -19.55 -15.54 -2.96
N LYS A 291 -19.89 -14.26 -3.12
CA LYS A 291 -20.86 -13.77 -4.09
C LYS A 291 -20.32 -12.51 -4.75
N GLU A 292 -20.86 -12.19 -5.91
CA GLU A 292 -20.63 -10.90 -6.55
C GLU A 292 -21.06 -9.77 -5.61
N LYS A 293 -20.26 -8.69 -5.57
CA LYS A 293 -20.30 -7.67 -4.51
C LYS A 293 -21.67 -7.01 -4.41
N GLU A 294 -22.30 -6.68 -5.53
CA GLU A 294 -23.62 -6.04 -5.54
C GLU A 294 -24.74 -7.01 -5.19
N GLN A 295 -24.67 -8.25 -5.66
CA GLN A 295 -25.59 -9.31 -5.24
C GLN A 295 -25.54 -9.55 -3.73
N ALA A 296 -24.34 -9.63 -3.13
CA ALA A 296 -24.16 -9.84 -1.68
C ALA A 296 -24.80 -8.69 -0.86
N LYS A 297 -24.59 -7.43 -1.27
CA LYS A 297 -25.17 -6.25 -0.61
C LYS A 297 -26.70 -6.21 -0.72
N LYS A 298 -27.26 -6.66 -1.85
CA LYS A 298 -28.71 -6.70 -2.05
C LYS A 298 -29.36 -7.70 -1.12
N GLU A 299 -28.90 -8.95 -1.14
CA GLU A 299 -29.45 -10.02 -0.29
C GLU A 299 -29.33 -9.69 1.20
N TYR A 300 -28.24 -9.03 1.61
CA TYR A 300 -28.07 -8.54 2.98
C TYR A 300 -29.17 -7.55 3.38
N ARG A 301 -29.42 -6.52 2.56
CA ARG A 301 -30.45 -5.51 2.86
C ARG A 301 -31.83 -6.15 2.98
N GLU A 302 -32.15 -7.06 2.07
CA GLU A 302 -33.41 -7.81 2.10
C GLU A 302 -33.52 -8.67 3.38
N ALA A 303 -32.44 -9.30 3.82
CA ALA A 303 -32.43 -10.10 5.04
C ALA A 303 -32.61 -9.25 6.32
N ILE A 304 -31.99 -8.06 6.39
CA ILE A 304 -32.17 -7.10 7.49
C ILE A 304 -33.61 -6.59 7.52
N GLU A 305 -34.18 -6.23 6.38
CA GLU A 305 -35.59 -5.80 6.26
C GLU A 305 -36.57 -6.90 6.73
N GLN A 306 -36.21 -8.17 6.52
CA GLN A 306 -36.99 -9.34 6.96
C GLN A 306 -36.70 -9.75 8.42
N GLY A 307 -35.89 -8.98 9.16
CA GLY A 307 -35.57 -9.26 10.57
C GLY A 307 -34.65 -10.48 10.78
N HIS A 308 -34.00 -10.96 9.73
CA HIS A 308 -32.98 -12.01 9.85
C HIS A 308 -31.66 -11.36 10.28
N GLY A 309 -30.99 -11.93 11.28
CA GLY A 309 -29.64 -11.51 11.66
C GLY A 309 -28.65 -11.86 10.55
N ALA A 310 -28.49 -10.95 9.59
CA ALA A 310 -27.59 -11.14 8.46
C ALA A 310 -26.16 -10.75 8.88
N TYR A 311 -25.21 -11.65 8.65
CA TYR A 311 -23.80 -11.41 8.90
C TYR A 311 -23.17 -10.78 7.65
N LEU A 312 -22.85 -9.49 7.71
CA LEU A 312 -22.20 -8.80 6.59
C LEU A 312 -20.68 -9.07 6.62
N MET A 313 -20.14 -9.41 5.45
CA MET A 313 -18.70 -9.43 5.16
C MET A 313 -18.31 -8.07 4.58
N HIS A 314 -17.31 -7.40 5.16
CA HIS A 314 -16.86 -6.09 4.71
C HIS A 314 -15.33 -6.05 4.64
N GLN A 315 -14.79 -5.80 3.45
CA GLN A 315 -13.40 -5.36 3.29
C GLN A 315 -13.40 -3.84 3.46
N GLU A 316 -12.99 -3.37 4.65
CA GLU A 316 -13.00 -1.94 5.01
C GLU A 316 -11.89 -1.16 4.28
N GLN A 317 -10.79 -1.83 3.92
CA GLN A 317 -9.59 -1.28 3.27
C GLN A 317 -8.88 -2.35 2.42
N ALA A 318 -8.01 -1.93 1.49
CA ALA A 318 -7.26 -2.81 0.57
C ALA A 318 -6.54 -4.01 1.25
N GLN A 319 -6.19 -3.86 2.53
CA GLN A 319 -5.33 -4.79 3.28
C GLN A 319 -6.01 -5.37 4.54
N VAL A 320 -7.34 -5.22 4.70
CA VAL A 320 -8.04 -5.72 5.91
C VAL A 320 -9.33 -6.43 5.56
N PHE A 321 -9.41 -7.70 5.97
CA PHE A 321 -10.61 -8.53 5.92
C PHE A 321 -11.40 -8.40 7.23
N SER A 322 -12.70 -8.09 7.15
CA SER A 322 -13.54 -8.06 8.35
C SER A 322 -14.90 -8.75 8.16
N VAL A 323 -15.34 -9.46 9.20
CA VAL A 323 -16.59 -10.23 9.21
C VAL A 323 -17.31 -10.08 10.54
N ALA A 324 -18.60 -9.76 10.49
CA ALA A 324 -19.46 -9.85 11.67
C ALA A 324 -19.73 -11.33 12.00
N VAL A 325 -19.23 -11.80 13.14
CA VAL A 325 -19.44 -13.17 13.63
C VAL A 325 -20.77 -13.30 14.39
N GLY A 326 -21.27 -12.19 14.96
CA GLY A 326 -22.57 -12.13 15.62
C GLY A 326 -22.51 -12.31 17.12
N ASN A 327 -23.60 -12.82 17.67
CA ASN A 327 -23.76 -13.01 19.11
C ASN A 327 -23.00 -14.25 19.61
N LEU A 328 -21.85 -14.03 20.26
CA LEU A 328 -21.05 -15.03 20.96
C LEU A 328 -21.56 -15.18 22.41
N PRO A 329 -22.09 -16.36 22.80
CA PRO A 329 -22.61 -16.56 24.15
C PRO A 329 -21.58 -16.37 25.27
N ALA A 330 -22.06 -16.07 26.47
CA ALA A 330 -21.23 -15.97 27.69
C ALA A 330 -20.51 -17.29 27.98
N ASN A 331 -19.22 -17.25 28.31
CA ASN A 331 -18.42 -18.42 28.68
C ASN A 331 -18.35 -19.51 27.59
N ASN A 332 -18.44 -19.13 26.31
CA ASN A 332 -18.38 -20.04 25.17
C ASN A 332 -17.18 -19.76 24.26
N GLU A 333 -16.75 -20.81 23.56
CA GLU A 333 -15.69 -20.77 22.55
C GLU A 333 -16.27 -20.52 21.16
N VAL A 334 -15.46 -19.85 20.33
CA VAL A 334 -15.66 -19.79 18.89
C VAL A 334 -14.38 -20.20 18.18
N ILE A 335 -14.51 -21.04 17.16
CA ILE A 335 -13.41 -21.42 16.28
C ILE A 335 -13.58 -20.67 14.97
N ILE A 336 -12.63 -19.80 14.65
CA ILE A 336 -12.53 -19.11 13.38
C ILE A 336 -11.59 -19.90 12.48
N LYS A 337 -12.07 -20.33 11.33
CA LYS A 337 -11.28 -20.97 10.28
C LYS A 337 -11.25 -20.06 9.07
N ILE A 338 -10.06 -19.73 8.60
CA ILE A 338 -9.86 -18.96 7.37
C ILE A 338 -8.97 -19.74 6.42
N THR A 339 -9.32 -19.66 5.15
CA THR A 339 -8.48 -20.09 4.04
C THR A 339 -8.21 -18.87 3.17
N TYR A 340 -6.95 -18.60 2.91
CA TYR A 340 -6.53 -17.58 1.95
C TYR A 340 -5.41 -18.11 1.06
N VAL A 341 -5.29 -17.53 -0.12
CA VAL A 341 -4.18 -17.78 -1.04
C VAL A 341 -3.35 -16.51 -1.19
N ALA A 342 -2.06 -16.64 -1.43
CA ALA A 342 -1.17 -15.51 -1.69
C ALA A 342 -0.05 -15.85 -2.67
N GLU A 343 0.45 -14.86 -3.39
CA GLU A 343 1.73 -14.92 -4.11
C GLU A 343 2.88 -14.55 -3.17
N LEU A 344 3.95 -15.35 -3.19
CA LEU A 344 5.13 -15.19 -2.35
C LEU A 344 6.17 -14.32 -3.05
N GLU A 345 6.78 -13.42 -2.27
CA GLU A 345 7.84 -12.56 -2.74
C GLU A 345 9.18 -13.32 -2.89
N ILE A 346 9.99 -12.87 -3.85
CA ILE A 346 11.36 -13.34 -4.02
C ILE A 346 12.31 -12.22 -3.64
N GLU A 347 13.11 -12.45 -2.61
CA GLU A 347 14.10 -11.50 -2.13
C GLU A 347 15.49 -12.14 -2.19
N ASN A 348 16.43 -11.47 -2.84
CA ASN A 348 17.81 -11.96 -2.98
C ASN A 348 17.91 -13.41 -3.53
N GLY A 349 16.94 -13.82 -4.36
CA GLY A 349 16.87 -15.18 -4.92
C GLY A 349 16.31 -16.25 -3.96
N GLU A 350 15.78 -15.85 -2.81
CA GLU A 350 15.07 -16.71 -1.86
C GLU A 350 13.56 -16.43 -1.94
N ILE A 351 12.73 -17.47 -1.94
CA ILE A 351 11.28 -17.34 -1.82
C ILE A 351 10.97 -17.17 -0.33
N ILE A 352 10.27 -16.09 0.03
CA ILE A 352 9.99 -15.74 1.41
C ILE A 352 8.50 -15.87 1.71
N PHE A 353 8.17 -16.65 2.75
CA PHE A 353 6.84 -16.67 3.36
C PHE A 353 6.90 -15.97 4.72
N ARG A 354 6.06 -14.95 4.91
CA ARG A 354 5.96 -14.17 6.15
C ARG A 354 4.58 -14.37 6.77
N LEU A 355 4.58 -14.43 8.09
CA LEU A 355 3.37 -14.51 8.89
C LEU A 355 3.50 -13.53 10.06
N PRO A 356 2.81 -12.38 10.01
CA PRO A 356 2.86 -11.38 11.07
C PRO A 356 2.47 -11.90 12.45
N ALA A 357 3.25 -11.57 13.48
CA ALA A 357 2.96 -11.90 14.89
C ALA A 357 1.66 -11.29 15.39
N LYS A 358 1.28 -10.14 14.83
CA LYS A 358 0.01 -9.46 15.15
C LYS A 358 -1.23 -10.33 14.88
N MET A 359 -1.11 -11.37 14.04
CA MET A 359 -2.21 -12.32 13.85
C MET A 359 -2.40 -13.28 15.03
N ALA A 360 -1.39 -13.40 15.91
CA ALA A 360 -1.48 -14.14 17.16
C ALA A 360 -1.76 -13.22 18.36
N SER A 361 -2.16 -11.96 18.15
CA SER A 361 -2.26 -10.90 19.17
C SER A 361 -3.08 -11.29 20.40
N TRP A 362 -2.41 -11.92 21.37
CA TRP A 362 -2.67 -11.76 22.78
C TRP A 362 -2.06 -10.41 23.17
N GLN A 363 -2.82 -9.48 23.76
CA GLN A 363 -2.31 -8.13 23.99
C GLN A 363 -1.12 -8.14 24.95
N SER A 364 0.03 -7.60 24.53
CA SER A 364 0.90 -6.88 25.46
C SER A 364 0.57 -5.40 25.37
N LYS A 365 -0.33 -4.93 26.24
CA LYS A 365 -0.35 -3.52 26.67
C LYS A 365 0.87 -3.28 27.57
N GLN A 366 2.08 -3.29 27.01
CA GLN A 366 3.24 -2.65 27.64
C GLN A 366 3.53 -1.34 26.92
N ALA A 367 2.60 -0.38 27.01
CA ALA A 367 2.87 1.03 26.70
C ALA A 367 1.80 2.02 27.19
N LEU A 368 0.75 1.58 27.91
CA LEU A 368 -0.06 2.51 28.70
C LEU A 368 0.43 2.46 30.15
N GLU A 369 1.53 3.16 30.43
CA GLU A 369 1.85 3.82 31.71
C GLU A 369 3.34 4.18 31.78
N SER A 370 3.72 5.27 31.10
CA SER A 370 4.81 6.12 31.57
C SER A 370 4.38 7.58 31.52
N LYS A 371 3.37 7.90 32.35
CA LYS A 371 3.36 9.18 33.06
C LYS A 371 3.30 8.87 34.54
N ASP A 372 4.50 8.92 35.10
CA ASP A 372 4.87 9.10 36.50
C ASP A 372 3.80 8.94 37.61
N GLN A 373 4.21 8.11 38.58
CA GLN A 373 3.80 8.08 39.99
C GLN A 373 2.40 7.54 40.33
N SER A 374 2.32 6.24 40.64
CA SER A 374 2.20 5.77 42.03
C SER A 374 1.94 4.26 42.10
N ILE A 375 2.54 3.66 43.13
CA ILE A 375 2.52 2.23 43.45
C ILE A 375 1.09 1.79 43.80
N VAL A 376 0.47 0.95 42.96
CA VAL A 376 -0.38 -0.15 43.44
C VAL A 376 -0.19 -1.35 42.50
N ARG A 377 0.42 -2.42 43.03
CA ARG A 377 0.40 -3.76 42.43
C ARG A 377 -1.05 -4.19 42.24
N SER A 378 -1.60 -4.02 41.04
CA SER A 378 -2.73 -4.82 40.59
C SER A 378 -2.18 -6.19 40.20
N ILE A 379 -2.65 -7.21 40.90
CA ILE A 379 -2.29 -8.61 40.70
C ILE A 379 -2.75 -8.98 39.29
N GLY A 380 -1.82 -9.08 38.34
CA GLY A 380 -2.06 -9.59 37.00
C GLY A 380 -2.44 -11.06 37.09
N ILE A 381 -3.73 -11.35 36.89
CA ILE A 381 -4.25 -12.71 36.86
C ILE A 381 -3.90 -13.30 35.48
N ALA A 382 -2.97 -14.26 35.50
CA ALA A 382 -2.67 -15.31 34.54
C ALA A 382 -2.26 -14.91 33.10
N ASP A 383 -0.97 -15.07 32.81
CA ASP A 383 -0.42 -15.41 31.50
C ASP A 383 -1.10 -16.69 30.94
N GLU A 384 -2.21 -16.56 30.23
CA GLU A 384 -2.72 -17.66 29.40
C GLU A 384 -1.86 -17.74 28.13
N LYS A 385 -0.90 -18.67 28.12
CA LYS A 385 -0.08 -18.96 26.93
C LYS A 385 -0.97 -19.40 25.78
N VAL A 386 -1.01 -18.62 24.70
CA VAL A 386 -1.65 -19.03 23.44
C VAL A 386 -0.90 -20.22 22.88
N GLU A 387 -1.60 -21.34 22.65
CA GLU A 387 -1.01 -22.48 21.96
C GLU A 387 -0.86 -22.15 20.47
N PHE A 388 0.38 -22.12 19.99
CA PHE A 388 0.68 -21.86 18.58
C PHE A 388 1.26 -23.10 17.91
N SER A 389 0.77 -23.43 16.71
CA SER A 389 1.38 -24.47 15.88
C SER A 389 1.40 -24.07 14.42
N PHE A 390 2.53 -24.28 13.75
CA PHE A 390 2.67 -24.05 12.33
C PHE A 390 3.16 -25.33 11.63
N LYS A 391 2.47 -25.71 10.56
CA LYS A 391 2.85 -26.82 9.67
C LYS A 391 2.81 -26.35 8.23
N ALA A 392 3.78 -26.75 7.43
CA ALA A 392 3.70 -26.51 6.00
C ALA A 392 4.17 -27.70 5.16
N SER A 393 3.48 -27.91 4.04
CA SER A 393 3.94 -28.76 2.94
C SER A 393 4.44 -27.87 1.81
N ILE A 394 5.62 -28.17 1.31
CA ILE A 394 6.32 -27.36 0.32
C ILE A 394 6.62 -28.25 -0.88
N ARG A 395 6.23 -27.79 -2.07
CA ARG A 395 6.56 -28.44 -3.34
C ARG A 395 7.18 -27.42 -4.28
N MET A 396 8.37 -27.73 -4.75
CA MET A 396 9.15 -26.84 -5.61
C MET A 396 9.38 -27.47 -6.98
N PRO A 397 9.49 -26.67 -8.05
CA PRO A 397 9.79 -27.17 -9.39
C PRO A 397 11.23 -27.67 -9.53
N TYR A 398 12.12 -27.22 -8.64
CA TYR A 398 13.55 -27.54 -8.64
C TYR A 398 14.03 -27.91 -7.24
N GLU A 399 15.24 -28.47 -7.18
CA GLU A 399 15.91 -28.90 -5.95
C GLU A 399 16.00 -27.75 -4.92
N ILE A 400 15.56 -28.01 -3.70
CA ILE A 400 15.61 -27.13 -2.54
C ILE A 400 17.01 -27.25 -1.92
N ILE A 401 17.82 -26.20 -2.08
CA ILE A 401 19.18 -26.15 -1.51
C ILE A 401 19.14 -25.75 -0.04
N LYS A 402 18.24 -24.83 0.32
CA LYS A 402 18.15 -24.26 1.66
C LYS A 402 16.69 -24.04 2.02
N LEU A 403 16.33 -24.43 3.24
CA LEU A 403 14.99 -24.28 3.78
C LEU A 403 15.09 -24.06 5.28
N PHE A 404 14.90 -22.84 5.75
CA PHE A 404 15.06 -22.51 7.17
C PHE A 404 14.19 -21.31 7.54
N SER A 405 13.95 -21.14 8.83
CA SER A 405 13.38 -19.91 9.36
C SER A 405 14.47 -19.17 10.13
N PRO A 406 14.74 -17.89 9.82
CA PRO A 406 15.66 -17.08 10.62
C PRO A 406 15.06 -16.71 11.99
N THR A 407 13.73 -16.80 12.16
CA THR A 407 13.04 -16.37 13.38
C THR A 407 12.66 -17.52 14.31
N HIS A 408 12.42 -18.73 13.79
CA HIS A 408 11.93 -19.86 14.58
C HIS A 408 12.65 -21.18 14.26
N HIS A 409 12.69 -22.09 15.23
CA HIS A 409 13.26 -23.42 15.03
C HIS A 409 12.25 -24.37 14.36
N LEU A 410 12.73 -25.09 13.34
CA LEU A 410 11.90 -25.97 12.51
C LEU A 410 12.37 -27.41 12.56
N ARG A 411 11.42 -28.34 12.70
CA ARG A 411 11.59 -29.73 12.34
C ARG A 411 11.23 -29.87 10.87
N ARG A 412 12.10 -30.51 10.09
CA ARG A 412 11.92 -30.66 8.65
C ARG A 412 12.20 -32.09 8.19
N LYS A 413 11.41 -32.54 7.21
CA LYS A 413 11.68 -33.71 6.39
C LYS A 413 11.77 -33.24 4.94
N LEU A 414 12.92 -33.44 4.33
CA LEU A 414 13.25 -32.90 3.01
C LEU A 414 13.61 -34.04 2.04
N THR A 415 13.07 -33.95 0.83
CA THR A 415 13.60 -34.57 -0.39
C THR A 415 13.98 -33.44 -1.37
N ASP A 416 14.51 -33.77 -2.55
CA ASP A 416 14.99 -32.77 -3.50
C ASP A 416 13.98 -31.63 -3.75
N CYS A 417 12.72 -31.95 -4.05
CA CYS A 417 11.71 -30.95 -4.42
C CYS A 417 10.54 -30.83 -3.43
N ILE A 418 10.52 -31.62 -2.36
CA ILE A 418 9.40 -31.67 -1.41
C ILE A 418 9.93 -31.53 0.00
N ALA A 419 9.29 -30.66 0.78
CA ALA A 419 9.56 -30.55 2.21
C ALA A 419 8.27 -30.59 3.03
N MET A 420 8.36 -31.17 4.21
CA MET A 420 7.37 -30.99 5.26
C MET A 420 8.07 -30.34 6.44
N ILE A 421 7.52 -29.23 6.92
CA ILE A 421 8.04 -28.50 8.07
C ILE A 421 6.99 -28.36 9.16
N GLU A 422 7.48 -28.35 10.40
CA GLU A 422 6.68 -28.12 11.58
C GLU A 422 7.52 -27.33 12.57
N LEU A 423 6.89 -26.35 13.23
CA LEU A 423 7.55 -25.57 14.27
C LEU A 423 7.85 -26.46 15.48
N ILE A 424 9.06 -26.32 16.05
CA ILE A 424 9.47 -27.09 17.23
C ILE A 424 9.00 -26.36 18.48
N ASP A 425 8.39 -27.10 19.41
CA ASP A 425 7.86 -26.63 20.69
C ASP A 425 6.71 -25.62 20.59
N ASN A 426 5.90 -25.48 21.65
CA ASN A 426 4.84 -24.48 21.76
C ASN A 426 5.47 -23.09 21.99
N VAL A 427 6.11 -22.54 20.96
CA VAL A 427 6.74 -21.22 20.99
C VAL A 427 5.65 -20.17 20.80
N LEU A 428 5.67 -19.14 21.64
CA LEU A 428 4.82 -17.97 21.48
C LEU A 428 5.22 -17.23 20.20
N LEU A 429 4.26 -16.82 19.38
CA LEU A 429 4.51 -15.97 18.22
C LEU A 429 4.75 -14.53 18.70
N ASP A 430 5.91 -14.29 19.31
CA ASP A 430 6.35 -12.99 19.86
C ASP A 430 6.89 -12.04 18.78
N ARG A 431 7.23 -12.59 17.61
CA ARG A 431 7.78 -11.92 16.43
C ARG A 431 7.30 -12.60 15.16
N ASP A 432 7.43 -11.92 14.04
CA ASP A 432 6.97 -12.44 12.76
C ASP A 432 7.65 -13.79 12.43
N PHE A 433 6.84 -14.75 11.98
CA PHE A 433 7.37 -16.00 11.46
C PHE A 433 7.81 -15.80 10.02
N VAL A 434 9.07 -16.11 9.72
CA VAL A 434 9.65 -15.98 8.38
C VAL A 434 10.16 -17.35 7.96
N LEU A 435 9.82 -17.80 6.78
CA LEU A 435 10.35 -19.00 6.15
C LEU A 435 11.06 -18.60 4.85
N SER A 436 12.33 -19.00 4.72
CA SER A 436 13.14 -18.77 3.54
C SER A 436 13.43 -20.09 2.81
N ILE A 437 13.24 -20.07 1.49
CA ILE A 437 13.42 -21.22 0.59
C ILE A 437 14.34 -20.81 -0.56
N THR A 438 15.47 -21.52 -0.72
CA THR A 438 16.41 -21.31 -1.83
C THR A 438 16.37 -22.51 -2.77
N LEU A 439 16.19 -22.24 -4.06
CA LEU A 439 16.20 -23.25 -5.13
C LEU A 439 17.54 -23.26 -5.87
N LYS A 440 17.92 -24.44 -6.38
CA LYS A 440 19.11 -24.59 -7.24
C LYS A 440 19.06 -23.79 -8.52
N THR A 441 17.86 -23.65 -9.08
CA THR A 441 17.63 -23.00 -10.38
C THR A 441 16.42 -22.08 -10.34
N ALA A 442 16.38 -21.17 -9.35
CA ALA A 442 15.26 -20.23 -9.17
C ALA A 442 14.96 -19.35 -10.39
N ASN A 443 16.00 -19.06 -11.20
CA ASN A 443 15.96 -18.07 -12.27
C ASN A 443 15.57 -18.61 -13.65
N LEU A 444 15.32 -19.93 -13.77
CA LEU A 444 14.86 -20.49 -15.03
C LEU A 444 13.38 -20.12 -15.24
N PRO A 445 13.02 -19.65 -16.45
CA PRO A 445 11.62 -19.46 -16.82
C PRO A 445 10.87 -20.79 -16.69
N ARG A 446 9.69 -20.76 -16.07
CA ARG A 446 8.87 -21.96 -15.90
C ARG A 446 7.39 -21.65 -16.07
N LEU A 447 6.67 -22.63 -16.58
CA LEU A 447 5.22 -22.57 -16.78
C LEU A 447 4.58 -23.66 -15.91
N SER A 448 3.75 -23.22 -14.96
CA SER A 448 2.88 -24.11 -14.17
C SER A 448 1.53 -24.20 -14.86
N ILE A 449 0.99 -25.41 -15.00
CA ILE A 449 -0.30 -25.66 -15.63
C ILE A 449 -1.16 -26.43 -14.65
N GLU A 450 -2.36 -25.93 -14.38
CA GLU A 450 -3.37 -26.59 -13.56
C GLU A 450 -4.63 -26.80 -14.40
N SER A 451 -5.09 -28.05 -14.47
CA SER A 451 -6.33 -28.41 -15.15
C SER A 451 -7.47 -28.41 -14.14
N LEU A 452 -8.48 -27.57 -14.35
CA LEU A 452 -9.69 -27.60 -13.53
C LEU A 452 -10.59 -28.74 -14.03
N LEU A 453 -10.72 -29.79 -13.21
CA LEU A 453 -11.79 -30.77 -13.36
C LEU A 453 -13.05 -30.19 -12.70
N LEU A 454 -14.01 -29.76 -13.50
CA LEU A 454 -15.31 -29.34 -12.99
C LEU A 454 -16.07 -30.57 -12.50
N ASP A 455 -16.09 -30.80 -11.19
CA ASP A 455 -16.98 -31.79 -10.57
C ASP A 455 -18.44 -31.31 -10.73
N ASN A 456 -19.11 -31.81 -11.75
CA ASN A 456 -20.54 -31.63 -11.94
C ASN A 456 -21.31 -32.50 -10.93
N GLU A 457 -21.34 -32.12 -9.65
CA GLU A 457 -22.11 -32.85 -8.62
C GLU A 457 -23.64 -32.79 -8.83
N ASN A 458 -24.17 -32.18 -9.90
CA ASN A 458 -25.61 -32.07 -10.13
C ASN A 458 -26.12 -32.40 -11.54
N GLN A 459 -25.40 -33.17 -12.38
CA GLN A 459 -25.98 -33.63 -13.66
C GLN A 459 -25.66 -35.10 -13.97
N THR A 460 -26.64 -35.96 -13.68
CA THR A 460 -26.80 -37.29 -14.28
C THR A 460 -27.13 -37.16 -15.77
N THR A 461 -26.15 -36.80 -16.59
CA THR A 461 -26.10 -37.17 -18.01
C THR A 461 -24.67 -37.00 -18.48
N ILE A 462 -24.03 -38.13 -18.76
CA ILE A 462 -22.75 -38.20 -19.45
C ILE A 462 -22.98 -37.67 -20.87
N THR A 463 -22.68 -36.39 -21.11
CA THR A 463 -22.42 -35.86 -22.43
C THR A 463 -20.95 -35.52 -22.52
N SER A 464 -20.27 -36.20 -23.44
CA SER A 464 -18.84 -36.12 -23.72
C SER A 464 -18.45 -34.77 -24.33
N ASN A 465 -18.40 -33.72 -23.51
CA ASN A 465 -17.69 -32.48 -23.82
C ASN A 465 -16.84 -32.11 -22.60
N ASN A 466 -15.64 -32.71 -22.52
CA ASN A 466 -14.59 -32.30 -21.60
C ASN A 466 -14.14 -30.88 -21.97
N ASN A 467 -14.83 -29.87 -21.45
CA ASN A 467 -14.28 -28.51 -21.37
C ASN A 467 -13.32 -28.47 -20.17
N GLU A 468 -12.15 -29.08 -20.32
CA GLU A 468 -11.05 -28.90 -19.37
C GLU A 468 -10.54 -27.46 -19.51
N SER A 469 -10.92 -26.60 -18.57
CA SER A 469 -10.32 -25.27 -18.47
C SER A 469 -8.93 -25.43 -17.85
N GLN A 470 -7.90 -25.00 -18.56
CA GLN A 470 -6.53 -24.97 -18.07
C GLN A 470 -6.18 -23.56 -17.60
N VAL A 471 -5.57 -23.47 -16.42
CA VAL A 471 -4.98 -22.26 -15.88
C VAL A 471 -3.46 -22.39 -15.99
N CYS A 472 -2.82 -21.37 -16.53
CA CYS A 472 -1.38 -21.35 -16.73
C CYS A 472 -0.76 -20.17 -15.97
N MET A 473 0.28 -20.43 -15.18
CA MET A 473 1.07 -19.41 -14.49
C MET A 473 2.50 -19.44 -15.02
N LEU A 474 2.92 -18.34 -15.66
CA LEU A 474 4.29 -18.16 -16.15
C LEU A 474 5.12 -17.44 -15.10
N THR A 475 6.18 -18.10 -14.62
CA THR A 475 7.07 -17.56 -13.61
C THR A 475 8.43 -17.24 -14.23
N PHE A 476 8.79 -15.95 -14.26
CA PHE A 476 9.99 -15.45 -14.92
C PHE A 476 10.77 -14.49 -14.01
N TYR A 477 11.83 -15.00 -13.39
CA TYR A 477 12.74 -14.22 -12.54
C TYR A 477 14.17 -14.33 -13.09
N PRO A 478 14.50 -13.58 -14.16
CA PRO A 478 15.82 -13.67 -14.76
C PRO A 478 16.87 -13.16 -13.77
N ARG A 479 17.93 -13.94 -13.58
CA ARG A 479 19.16 -13.38 -13.05
C ARG A 479 19.85 -12.68 -14.19
N PHE A 480 19.81 -11.35 -14.17
CA PHE A 480 20.72 -10.58 -14.97
C PHE A 480 22.12 -10.89 -14.44
N GLU A 481 22.95 -11.53 -15.25
CA GLU A 481 24.39 -11.37 -15.07
C GLU A 481 24.59 -9.86 -15.06
N THR A 482 25.05 -9.31 -13.93
CA THR A 482 25.45 -7.91 -13.87
C THR A 482 26.22 -7.64 -15.14
N LEU A 483 25.84 -6.59 -15.87
CA LEU A 483 26.61 -6.10 -17.00
C LEU A 483 27.95 -5.54 -16.49
N THR A 484 28.73 -6.34 -15.77
CA THR A 484 30.17 -6.20 -15.61
C THR A 484 30.83 -6.54 -16.95
N LYS A 485 30.33 -5.95 -18.04
CA LYS A 485 31.25 -5.44 -19.03
C LYS A 485 31.92 -4.28 -18.31
N SER A 486 33.21 -4.46 -18.04
CA SER A 486 34.13 -3.62 -17.28
C SER A 486 34.29 -2.17 -17.78
N ASN A 487 33.29 -1.60 -18.47
CA ASN A 487 33.34 -0.29 -19.12
C ASN A 487 32.07 0.57 -18.90
N GLU A 488 31.01 0.08 -18.25
CA GLU A 488 29.86 0.94 -17.94
C GLU A 488 30.14 1.75 -16.68
N GLN A 489 30.16 3.09 -16.83
CA GLN A 489 30.30 4.00 -15.71
C GLN A 489 28.98 4.05 -14.93
N VAL A 490 29.05 3.78 -13.63
CA VAL A 490 27.90 3.86 -12.73
C VAL A 490 28.05 5.10 -11.87
N GLU A 491 27.06 5.98 -11.84
CA GLU A 491 27.08 7.17 -11.00
C GLU A 491 26.05 7.02 -9.87
N LEU A 492 26.51 7.12 -8.63
CA LEU A 492 25.70 7.01 -7.42
C LEU A 492 25.63 8.37 -6.72
N ILE A 493 24.44 8.99 -6.70
CA ILE A 493 24.24 10.29 -6.05
C ILE A 493 23.29 10.13 -4.87
N PHE A 494 23.78 10.35 -3.65
CA PHE A 494 22.95 10.39 -2.45
C PHE A 494 22.30 11.76 -2.34
N ILE A 495 20.97 11.83 -2.38
CA ILE A 495 20.24 13.08 -2.23
C ILE A 495 19.57 13.07 -0.85
N ILE A 496 20.10 13.86 0.09
CA ILE A 496 19.72 13.85 1.50
C ILE A 496 18.94 15.13 1.85
N ASP A 497 17.70 14.97 2.31
CA ASP A 497 16.90 16.08 2.83
C ASP A 497 17.44 16.52 4.21
N VAL A 498 17.67 17.82 4.38
CA VAL A 498 18.06 18.46 5.63
C VAL A 498 17.12 19.60 6.01
N SER A 499 15.87 19.56 5.52
CA SER A 499 14.81 20.51 5.86
C SER A 499 14.38 20.39 7.33
N ASN A 500 13.64 21.39 7.83
CA ASN A 500 13.22 21.45 9.22
C ASN A 500 12.40 20.23 9.69
N SER A 501 11.76 19.46 8.80
CA SER A 501 11.07 18.22 9.18
C SER A 501 12.03 17.07 9.50
N MET A 502 13.30 17.18 9.12
CA MET A 502 14.34 16.20 9.41
C MET A 502 15.03 16.45 10.76
N ASP A 503 14.62 17.49 11.50
CA ASP A 503 15.25 17.83 12.78
C ASP A 503 15.11 16.69 13.82
N GLY A 504 16.09 16.58 14.72
CA GLY A 504 16.15 15.51 15.72
C GLY A 504 16.64 14.15 15.17
N SER A 505 15.89 13.08 15.45
CA SER A 505 16.29 11.70 15.16
C SER A 505 16.36 11.39 13.67
N HIS A 506 15.50 11.99 12.85
CA HIS A 506 15.40 11.71 11.41
C HIS A 506 16.70 12.01 10.64
N VAL A 507 17.33 13.18 10.86
CA VAL A 507 18.61 13.50 10.21
C VAL A 507 19.75 12.61 10.73
N GLN A 508 19.70 12.19 11.99
CA GLN A 508 20.68 11.27 12.55
C GLN A 508 20.56 9.88 11.90
N GLN A 509 19.35 9.36 11.76
CA GLN A 509 19.07 8.11 11.05
C GLN A 509 19.48 8.20 9.57
N ALA A 510 19.16 9.30 8.88
CA ALA A 510 19.56 9.52 7.49
C ALA A 510 21.10 9.49 7.33
N LYS A 511 21.83 10.14 8.25
CA LYS A 511 23.30 10.07 8.30
C LYS A 511 23.81 8.66 8.56
N GLN A 512 23.21 7.93 9.50
CA GLN A 512 23.58 6.55 9.80
C GLN A 512 23.38 5.63 8.59
N ILE A 513 22.26 5.75 7.89
CA ILE A 513 21.97 4.97 6.67
C ILE A 513 22.98 5.31 5.56
N ALA A 514 23.23 6.60 5.32
CA ALA A 514 24.23 7.03 4.34
C ALA A 514 25.62 6.48 4.68
N HIS A 515 26.03 6.59 5.95
CA HIS A 515 27.30 6.07 6.43
C HIS A 515 27.40 4.53 6.30
N LEU A 516 26.34 3.80 6.64
CA LEU A 516 26.26 2.34 6.46
C LEU A 516 26.40 1.96 4.98
N PHE A 517 25.76 2.70 4.09
CA PHE A 517 25.87 2.46 2.65
C PHE A 517 27.31 2.70 2.17
N LEU A 518 27.88 3.87 2.48
CA LEU A 518 29.24 4.24 2.08
C LEU A 518 30.29 3.27 2.65
N THR A 519 30.06 2.73 3.85
CA THR A 519 30.94 1.74 4.47
C THR A 519 30.85 0.37 3.81
N ASN A 520 29.66 -0.03 3.36
CA ASN A 520 29.44 -1.33 2.72
C ASN A 520 29.59 -1.29 1.19
N LEU A 521 29.83 -0.11 0.61
CA LEU A 521 30.07 0.07 -0.82
C LEU A 521 31.40 -0.59 -1.21
N LYS A 522 31.35 -1.84 -1.65
CA LYS A 522 32.51 -2.60 -2.13
C LYS A 522 32.74 -2.30 -3.60
N VAL A 523 33.31 -1.15 -3.88
CA VAL A 523 33.51 -0.73 -5.27
C VAL A 523 34.96 -0.34 -5.48
N ASP A 524 35.74 -1.30 -5.95
CA ASP A 524 37.13 -1.12 -6.41
C ASP A 524 37.22 -1.45 -7.90
N ASP A 525 36.17 -1.08 -8.66
CA ASP A 525 36.02 -1.40 -10.08
C ASP A 525 36.52 -0.29 -11.01
N GLY A 526 36.89 0.88 -10.46
CA GLY A 526 37.37 2.05 -11.19
C GLY A 526 36.34 2.74 -12.08
N ASN A 527 35.10 2.25 -12.14
CA ASN A 527 34.04 2.74 -13.03
C ASN A 527 32.84 3.33 -12.28
N THR A 528 32.82 3.19 -10.95
CA THR A 528 31.76 3.79 -10.15
C THR A 528 32.18 5.16 -9.62
N TYR A 529 31.31 6.14 -9.80
CA TYR A 529 31.43 7.50 -9.34
C TYR A 529 30.38 7.77 -8.26
N LEU A 530 30.72 8.62 -7.30
CA LEU A 530 29.84 8.97 -6.19
C LEU A 530 29.78 10.49 -5.97
N ASN A 531 28.61 10.94 -5.53
CA ASN A 531 28.44 12.26 -4.93
C ASN A 531 27.37 12.23 -3.83
N ILE A 532 27.39 13.21 -2.94
CA ILE A 532 26.37 13.40 -1.91
C ILE A 532 25.88 14.84 -2.04
N VAL A 533 24.57 14.99 -2.22
CA VAL A 533 23.89 16.27 -2.32
C VAL A 533 22.97 16.40 -1.13
N ARG A 534 23.20 17.41 -0.28
CA ARG A 534 22.22 17.78 0.74
C ARG A 534 21.33 18.89 0.20
N PHE A 535 20.04 18.84 0.51
CA PHE A 535 19.09 19.87 0.10
C PHE A 535 18.13 20.24 1.22
N GLY A 536 17.73 21.51 1.26
CA GLY A 536 16.78 22.07 2.23
C GLY A 536 16.34 23.44 1.76
N SER A 537 16.64 24.49 2.54
CA SER A 537 16.51 25.88 2.05
C SER A 537 17.56 26.22 0.99
N ASP A 538 18.75 25.62 1.08
CA ASP A 538 19.83 25.68 0.11
C ASP A 538 20.23 24.25 -0.30
N ASN A 539 21.08 24.14 -1.33
CA ASN A 539 21.71 22.87 -1.70
C ASN A 539 23.24 22.98 -1.60
N ASP A 540 23.86 21.83 -1.35
CA ASP A 540 25.30 21.73 -1.25
C ASP A 540 25.72 20.31 -1.66
N GLU A 541 26.84 20.22 -2.37
CA GLU A 541 27.37 18.96 -2.90
C GLU A 541 28.71 18.66 -2.22
N CYS A 542 28.90 17.42 -1.77
CA CYS A 542 30.13 16.96 -1.16
C CYS A 542 31.31 17.07 -2.13
N PHE A 543 31.07 16.80 -3.41
CA PHE A 543 32.03 17.00 -4.49
C PHE A 543 31.42 17.89 -5.58
N PRO A 544 32.19 18.82 -6.19
CA PRO A 544 31.70 19.65 -7.29
C PRO A 544 31.30 18.87 -8.55
N ILE A 545 31.85 17.67 -8.71
CA ILE A 545 31.55 16.69 -9.76
C ILE A 545 31.70 15.32 -9.09
N SER A 546 30.85 14.37 -9.43
CA SER A 546 30.94 13.00 -8.93
C SER A 546 32.35 12.46 -9.10
N THR A 547 32.91 11.90 -8.02
CA THR A 547 34.29 11.43 -7.99
C THR A 547 34.33 9.90 -7.98
N PRO A 548 35.39 9.27 -8.51
CA PRO A 548 35.52 7.82 -8.44
C PRO A 548 35.42 7.32 -7.00
N ALA A 549 34.72 6.21 -6.78
CA ALA A 549 34.46 5.59 -5.47
C ALA A 549 35.69 4.92 -4.83
N THR A 550 36.84 5.59 -4.86
CA THR A 550 38.07 5.14 -4.21
C THR A 550 37.92 5.16 -2.70
N LYS A 551 38.73 4.36 -1.98
CA LYS A 551 38.78 4.39 -0.52
C LYS A 551 38.98 5.82 0.03
N GLU A 552 39.82 6.62 -0.62
CA GLU A 552 40.06 8.01 -0.20
C GLU A 552 38.81 8.88 -0.33
N ASN A 553 38.11 8.80 -1.47
CA ASN A 553 36.90 9.61 -1.69
C ASN A 553 35.71 9.11 -0.86
N LEU A 554 35.64 7.80 -0.59
CA LEU A 554 34.64 7.24 0.33
C LEU A 554 34.85 7.72 1.76
N GLU A 555 36.10 7.81 2.24
CA GLU A 555 36.39 8.37 3.56
C GLU A 555 36.16 9.89 3.63
N LYS A 556 36.32 10.62 2.52
CA LYS A 556 35.94 12.05 2.45
C LYS A 556 34.42 12.27 2.42
N ALA A 557 33.68 11.29 1.89
CA ALA A 557 32.24 11.35 1.74
C ALA A 557 31.49 10.99 3.04
N LYS A 558 32.10 10.16 3.89
CA LYS A 558 31.63 9.86 5.25
C LYS A 558 31.85 11.05 6.17
#